data_AF-A0A0C2BU11-F1
#
_entry.id   AF-A0A0C2BU11-F1
#
_cell.length_a   1.000
_cell.length_b   1.000
_cell.length_c   1.000
_cell.angle_alpha   90.00
_cell.angle_beta   90.00
_cell.angle_gamma   90.00
#
_symmetry.space_group_name_H-M   'P 1'
#
loop_
_entity.id
_entity.type
_entity.pdbx_description
1 polymer ?
#
loop_
_entity_poly.entity_id
_entity_poly.type
_entity_poly.pdbx_seq_one_letter_code
_entity_poly.pdbx_strand_id
1 'polypeptide(L)' 'MALCSFATACVHKGEKFKDGDTWVVRSTFVMKCKINADGSWYTKVIGCKTLGGVMVEPGRVVSEGATVCIFKPLTSL' A
#
# COMPACT_ATOMS: atom_id res chain seq x y z
N MET A 1 11.94 24.73 -25.45
CA MET A 1 11.11 23.50 -25.38
C MET A 1 11.05 23.09 -23.93
N ALA A 2 9.94 23.38 -23.24
CA ALA A 2 9.76 22.96 -21.86
C ALA A 2 9.38 21.48 -21.88
N LEU A 3 10.22 20.62 -21.31
CA LEU A 3 9.86 19.25 -20.98
C LEU A 3 8.86 19.33 -19.82
N CYS A 4 7.57 19.45 -20.13
CA CYS A 4 6.53 19.09 -19.17
C CYS A 4 6.68 17.59 -18.95
N SER A 5 7.48 17.20 -17.95
CA SER A 5 7.43 15.86 -17.39
C SER A 5 5.98 15.65 -16.95
N PHE A 6 5.23 14.86 -17.70
CA PHE A 6 3.94 14.36 -17.23
C PHE A 6 4.27 13.53 -15.98
N ALA A 7 4.13 14.15 -14.81
CA ALA A 7 4.36 13.45 -13.56
C ALA A 7 3.35 12.30 -13.50
N THR A 8 3.83 11.08 -13.73
CA THR A 8 3.04 9.88 -13.56
C THR A 8 2.69 9.78 -12.08
N ALA A 9 1.43 9.46 -11.79
CA ALA A 9 0.90 9.37 -10.44
C ALA A 9 -0.11 8.22 -10.40
N CYS A 10 -0.14 7.46 -9.31
CA CYS A 10 -1.27 6.57 -9.07
C CYS A 10 -2.51 7.41 -8.75
N VAL A 11 -3.64 7.03 -9.33
CA VAL A 11 -4.93 7.66 -9.00
C VAL A 11 -5.78 6.67 -8.23
N HIS A 12 -6.03 6.95 -6.95
CA HIS A 12 -6.91 6.14 -6.11
C HIS A 12 -8.02 7.02 -5.53
N LYS A 13 -9.29 6.69 -5.83
CA LYS A 13 -10.47 7.47 -5.40
C LYS A 13 -10.40 8.97 -5.71
N GLY A 14 -9.77 9.33 -6.83
CA GLY A 14 -9.62 10.73 -7.25
C GLY A 14 -8.40 11.45 -6.64
N GLU A 15 -7.71 10.83 -5.69
CA GLU A 15 -6.46 11.36 -5.13
C GLU A 15 -5.24 10.86 -5.92
N LYS A 16 -4.21 11.71 -6.01
CA LYS A 16 -2.97 11.42 -6.74
C LYS A 16 -1.85 11.09 -5.75
N PHE A 17 -1.15 9.99 -6.00
CA PHE A 17 -0.04 9.48 -5.19
C PHE A 17 1.22 9.34 -6.05
N LYS A 18 2.38 9.67 -5.48
CA LYS A 18 3.70 9.52 -6.11
C LYS A 18 4.19 8.07 -6.02
N ASP A 19 5.17 7.71 -6.85
CA ASP A 19 5.79 6.39 -6.75
C ASP A 19 6.34 6.15 -5.34
N GLY A 20 5.99 5.01 -4.75
CA GLY A 20 6.42 4.64 -3.41
C GLY A 20 5.52 5.13 -2.28
N ASP A 21 4.60 6.07 -2.53
CA ASP A 21 3.68 6.55 -1.51
C ASP A 21 2.87 5.40 -0.91
N THR A 22 2.68 5.47 0.41
CA THR A 22 1.86 4.51 1.17
C THR A 22 0.80 5.22 1.99
N TRP A 23 -0.41 4.68 2.00
CA TRP A 23 -1.54 5.23 2.76
C TRP A 23 -2.41 4.13 3.35
N VAL A 24 -3.16 4.47 4.39
CA VAL A 24 -4.08 3.53 5.06
C VAL A 24 -5.48 3.68 4.46
N VAL A 25 -6.07 2.56 4.03
CA VAL A 25 -7.47 2.49 3.59
C VAL A 25 -8.29 1.63 4.55
N ARG A 26 -9.55 2.02 4.77
CA ARG A 26 -10.48 1.34 5.70
C ARG A 26 -9.89 1.18 7.12
N SER A 27 -9.05 2.14 7.53
CA SER A 27 -8.35 2.20 8.83
C SER A 27 -7.36 1.06 9.12
N THR A 28 -7.20 0.09 8.20
CA THR A 28 -6.43 -1.13 8.46
C THR A 28 -5.48 -1.49 7.33
N PHE A 29 -5.83 -1.35 6.06
CA PHE A 29 -4.96 -1.84 4.98
C PHE A 29 -3.97 -0.77 4.55
N VAL A 30 -2.69 -1.13 4.46
CA VAL A 30 -1.64 -0.26 3.94
C VAL A 30 -1.52 -0.50 2.44
N MET A 31 -1.88 0.51 1.66
CA MET A 31 -1.74 0.52 0.21
C MET A 31 -0.42 1.18 -0.19
N LYS A 32 0.12 0.78 -1.35
CA LYS A 32 1.30 1.38 -1.97
C LYS A 32 1.06 1.71 -3.43
N CYS A 33 1.49 2.89 -3.85
CA CYS A 33 1.60 3.26 -5.26
C CYS A 33 2.91 2.71 -5.84
N LYS A 34 2.83 2.05 -6.99
CA LYS A 34 4.01 1.72 -7.80
C LYS A 34 3.82 2.22 -9.22
N ILE A 35 4.78 3.01 -9.69
CA ILE A 35 4.88 3.48 -11.06
C ILE A 35 6.04 2.73 -11.72
N ASN A 36 5.75 2.14 -12.87
CA ASN A 36 6.70 1.41 -13.70
C ASN A 36 7.44 2.37 -14.63
N ALA A 37 8.56 1.92 -15.19
CA ALA A 37 9.40 2.75 -16.07
C ALA A 37 8.70 3.15 -17.38
N ASP A 38 7.72 2.36 -17.84
CA ASP A 38 6.86 2.66 -18.99
C ASP A 38 5.75 3.68 -18.68
N GLY A 39 5.68 4.17 -17.44
CA GLY A 39 4.67 5.10 -16.96
C GLY A 39 3.35 4.44 -16.58
N SER A 40 3.19 3.13 -16.77
CA SER A 40 2.07 2.39 -16.18
C SER A 40 2.19 2.39 -14.66
N TRP A 41 1.06 2.31 -13.95
CA TRP A 41 1.06 2.32 -12.50
C TRP A 41 0.02 1.36 -11.94
N TYR A 42 0.26 0.88 -10.73
CA TYR A 42 -0.69 0.08 -9.99
C TYR A 42 -0.66 0.46 -8.51
N THR A 43 -1.77 0.18 -7.84
CA THR A 43 -1.85 0.25 -6.38
C THR A 43 -2.04 -1.15 -5.84
N LYS A 44 -1.34 -1.50 -4.75
CA LYS A 44 -1.49 -2.80 -4.11
C LYS A 44 -1.52 -2.67 -2.59
N VAL A 45 -2.23 -3.58 -1.93
CA VAL A 45 -2.12 -3.74 -0.48
C VAL A 45 -0.79 -4.41 -0.17
N ILE A 46 0.01 -3.78 0.68
CA ILE A 46 1.34 -4.26 1.11
C ILE A 46 1.38 -4.66 2.59
N GLY A 47 0.26 -4.55 3.29
CA GLY A 47 0.15 -4.98 4.68
C GLY A 47 -1.14 -4.53 5.33
N CYS A 48 -1.29 -4.85 6.61
CA CYS A 48 -2.32 -4.27 7.46
C CYS A 48 -1.70 -3.62 8.70
N LYS A 49 -2.42 -2.68 9.30
CA LYS A 49 -2.11 -2.06 10.57
C LYS A 49 -2.93 -2.75 11.65
N THR A 50 -2.27 -3.23 12.68
CA THR A 50 -2.93 -3.76 13.88
C THR A 50 -3.60 -2.64 14.67
N LEU A 51 -4.44 -2.99 15.64
CA LEU A 51 -4.99 -2.01 16.58
C LEU A 51 -3.90 -1.33 17.42
N GLY A 52 -2.80 -2.03 17.72
CA GLY A 52 -1.61 -1.46 18.36
C GLY A 52 -0.79 -0.53 17.44
N GLY A 53 -1.17 -0.40 16.17
CA GLY A 53 -0.55 0.49 15.20
C GLY A 53 0.66 -0.08 14.48
N VAL A 54 0.96 -1.36 14.67
CA VAL A 54 2.06 -2.07 14.00
C VAL A 54 1.66 -2.46 12.58
N MET A 55 2.54 -2.21 11.62
CA MET A 55 2.36 -2.68 10.25
C MET A 55 2.80 -4.14 10.11
N VAL A 56 1.91 -4.98 9.59
CA VAL A 56 2.13 -6.41 9.31
C VAL A 56 2.16 -6.61 7.80
N GLU A 57 3.32 -7.01 7.30
CA GLU A 57 3.51 -7.36 5.89
C GLU A 57 2.98 -8.78 5.58
N PRO A 58 2.71 -9.12 4.31
CA PRO A 58 2.37 -10.48 3.91
C PRO A 58 3.41 -11.49 4.42
N GLY A 59 2.93 -12.58 5.04
CA GLY A 59 3.80 -13.65 5.56
C GLY A 59 4.52 -13.32 6.88
N ARG A 60 4.42 -12.09 7.40
CA ARG A 60 4.84 -11.76 8.76
C ARG A 60 3.78 -12.19 9.76
N VAL A 61 4.26 -12.71 10.89
CA VAL A 61 3.48 -12.95 12.10
C VAL A 61 3.96 -11.96 13.15
N VAL A 62 3.04 -11.21 13.75
CA VAL A 62 3.35 -10.24 14.82
C VAL A 62 2.53 -10.60 16.05
N SER A 63 3.16 -10.56 17.22
CA SER A 63 2.48 -10.79 18.50
C SER A 63 2.29 -9.47 19.24
N GLU A 64 1.05 -9.17 19.62
CA GLU A 64 0.66 -8.03 20.46
C GLU A 64 0.09 -8.59 21.78
N GLY A 65 0.93 -8.69 22.80
CA GLY A 65 0.57 -9.36 24.06
C GLY A 65 0.26 -10.84 23.82
N ALA A 66 -0.96 -11.27 24.15
CA ALA A 66 -1.43 -12.63 23.92
C ALA A 66 -2.05 -12.85 22.53
N THR A 67 -2.17 -11.81 21.71
CA THR A 67 -2.82 -11.87 20.39
C THR A 67 -1.77 -12.04 19.29
N VAL A 68 -2.01 -13.00 18.38
CA VAL A 68 -1.16 -13.20 17.19
C VAL A 68 -1.87 -12.65 15.96
N CYS A 69 -1.22 -11.73 15.26
CA CYS A 69 -1.72 -11.04 14.07
C CYS A 69 -0.99 -11.53 12.82
N ILE A 70 -1.75 -11.85 11.76
CA ILE A 70 -1.22 -12.31 10.47
C ILE A 70 -1.98 -11.59 9.35
N PHE A 71 -1.25 -11.00 8.41
CA PHE A 71 -1.87 -10.47 7.20
C PHE A 71 -2.01 -11.59 6.14
N LYS A 72 -3.25 -11.97 5.82
CA LYS A 72 -3.57 -12.83 4.67
C LYS A 72 -4.09 -11.99 3.50
N PRO A 73 -3.36 -11.93 2.37
CA PRO A 73 -3.84 -11.27 1.16
C PRO A 73 -5.12 -11.94 0.63
N LEU A 74 -6.08 -11.13 0.16
CA LEU A 74 -7.33 -11.62 -0.45
C LEU A 74 -7.11 -12.50 -1.69
N THR A 75 -5.95 -12.40 -2.33
CA THR A 75 -5.56 -13.23 -3.48
C THR A 75 -5.17 -14.67 -3.12
N SER A 76 -5.19 -15.05 -1.84
CA SER A 76 -4.89 -16.42 -1.36
C SER A 76 -6.14 -17.23 -0.98
N LEU A 77 -7.34 -16.78 -1.39
CA LEU A 77 -8.60 -17.52 -1.27
C LEU A 77 -9.02 -18.13 -2.60
#